data_AF-A0A968UML6-F1
#
_entry.id   AF-A0A968UML6-F1
#
_cell.length_a   1.000
_cell.length_b   1.000
_cell.length_c   1.000
_cell.angle_alpha   90.00
_cell.angle_beta   90.00
_cell.angle_gamma   90.00
#
_symmetry.space_group_name_H-M   'P 1'
#
loop_
_entity.id
_entity.type
_entity.pdbx_description
1 polymer ?
#
loop_
_entity_poly.entity_id
_entity_poly.type
_entity_poly.pdbx_seq_one_letter_code
_entity_poly.pdbx_strand_id
1 'polypeptide(L)' 'MMLALGTWAGQDLANNEHSVPTLVLSVSDAIASKIARSVSNSGYDHVHAVLIPPAMNGRSGHFMM' A
#
# COMPACT_ATOMS: atom_id res chain seq x y z
N MET A 1 -10.98 -3.06 -13.51
CA MET A 1 -10.05 -2.32 -12.63
C MET A 1 -10.71 -2.15 -11.27
N MET A 2 -9.98 -2.31 -10.17
CA MET A 2 -10.49 -2.25 -8.80
C MET A 2 -9.67 -1.26 -7.96
N LEU A 3 -10.31 -0.59 -7.00
CA LEU A 3 -9.66 0.34 -6.09
C LEU A 3 -9.78 -0.20 -4.66
N ALA A 4 -8.65 -0.50 -4.03
CA ALA A 4 -8.58 -0.96 -2.65
C ALA A 4 -8.16 0.21 -1.76
N LEU A 5 -9.12 0.80 -1.05
CA LEU A 5 -8.87 1.96 -0.20
C LEU A 5 -8.71 1.50 1.25
N GLY A 6 -7.53 1.75 1.81
CA GLY A 6 -7.19 1.35 3.17
C GLY A 6 -6.46 0.00 3.26
N THR A 7 -5.78 -0.18 4.38
CA THR A 7 -4.85 -1.31 4.59
C THR A 7 -5.52 -2.67 4.51
N TRP A 8 -6.70 -2.84 5.09
CA TRP A 8 -7.35 -4.16 5.13
C TRP A 8 -7.87 -4.60 3.77
N ALA A 9 -8.49 -3.68 3.01
CA ALA A 9 -8.89 -3.95 1.64
C ALA A 9 -7.67 -4.25 0.75
N GLY A 10 -6.58 -3.53 0.95
CA GLY A 10 -5.32 -3.79 0.25
C GLY A 10 -4.74 -5.17 0.54
N GLN A 11 -4.79 -5.61 1.79
CA GLN A 11 -4.31 -6.94 2.21
C GLN A 11 -5.16 -8.05 1.61
N ASP A 12 -6.49 -7.89 1.65
CA ASP A 12 -7.43 -8.88 1.11
C ASP A 12 -7.26 -9.06 -0.39
N LEU A 13 -6.90 -8.01 -1.13
CA LEU A 13 -6.72 -8.05 -2.59
C LEU A 13 -5.26 -8.26 -3.02
N ALA A 14 -4.31 -8.32 -2.10
CA ALA A 14 -2.90 -8.61 -2.39
C ALA A 14 -2.64 -10.11 -2.49
N ASN A 15 -3.27 -10.76 -3.48
CA ASN A 15 -3.14 -12.19 -3.79
C ASN A 15 -3.38 -12.45 -5.29
N ASN A 16 -3.35 -13.73 -5.70
CA ASN A 16 -3.63 -14.18 -7.07
C ASN A 16 -5.02 -14.83 -7.25
N GLU A 17 -5.93 -14.66 -6.29
CA GLU A 17 -7.31 -15.16 -6.39
C GLU A 17 -8.14 -14.33 -7.38
N HIS A 18 -7.63 -13.16 -7.79
CA HIS A 18 -8.17 -12.36 -8.87
C HIS A 18 -7.07 -12.02 -9.88
N SER A 19 -7.49 -11.53 -11.04
CA SER A 19 -6.59 -11.07 -12.11
C SER A 19 -6.98 -9.68 -12.61
N VAL A 20 -7.83 -8.99 -11.86
CA VAL A 20 -8.29 -7.65 -12.21
C VAL A 20 -7.20 -6.67 -11.79
N PRO A 21 -6.78 -5.72 -12.65
CA PRO A 21 -5.85 -4.68 -12.22
C PRO A 21 -6.38 -3.91 -11.02
N THR A 22 -5.64 -3.93 -9.92
CA THR A 22 -6.01 -3.39 -8.61
C THR A 22 -5.01 -2.33 -8.17
N LEU A 23 -5.53 -1.14 -7.84
CA LEU A 23 -4.75 -0.05 -7.27
C LEU A 23 -5.09 0.11 -5.79
N VAL A 24 -4.07 0.01 -4.94
CA VAL A 24 -4.19 0.14 -3.48
C VAL A 24 -3.70 1.51 -3.03
N LEU A 25 -4.56 2.24 -2.32
CA LEU A 25 -4.35 3.64 -1.92
C LEU A 25 -4.74 3.85 -0.45
N SER A 26 -4.33 4.99 0.13
CA SER A 26 -4.63 5.35 1.52
C SER A 26 -4.16 4.31 2.53
N VAL A 27 -2.97 3.76 2.31
CA VAL A 27 -2.31 2.76 3.15
C VAL A 27 -1.24 3.41 4.01
N SER A 28 -1.17 3.02 5.29
CA SER A 28 -0.16 3.57 6.21
C SER A 28 1.25 3.11 5.82
N ASP A 29 1.43 1.81 5.61
CA ASP A 29 2.68 1.22 5.12
C ASP A 29 2.36 -0.05 4.33
N ALA A 30 2.46 0.02 3.01
CA ALA A 30 2.15 -1.12 2.13
C ALA A 30 3.16 -2.27 2.24
N ILE A 31 4.40 -2.03 2.65
CA ILE A 31 5.42 -3.08 2.82
C ILE A 31 5.22 -3.79 4.14
N ALA A 32 5.13 -3.04 5.24
CA ALA A 32 4.89 -3.61 6.58
C ALA A 32 3.56 -4.37 6.63
N SER A 33 2.55 -3.92 5.88
CA SER A 33 1.25 -4.57 5.78
C SER A 33 1.21 -5.74 4.79
N LYS A 34 2.32 -6.09 4.13
CA LYS A 34 2.44 -7.19 3.15
C LYS A 34 1.57 -7.03 1.91
N ILE A 35 1.19 -5.80 1.57
CA ILE A 35 0.47 -5.46 0.33
C ILE A 35 1.46 -5.40 -0.84
N ALA A 36 2.68 -4.92 -0.57
CA ALA A 36 3.78 -4.91 -1.52
C ALA A 36 5.03 -5.55 -0.92
N ARG A 37 5.75 -6.35 -1.71
CA ARG A 37 7.00 -7.00 -1.26
C ARG A 37 8.16 -6.02 -1.09
N SER A 38 8.21 -4.98 -1.91
CA SER A 38 9.26 -3.95 -1.92
C SER A 38 8.79 -2.69 -2.64
N VAL A 39 9.63 -1.65 -2.66
CA VAL A 39 9.25 -0.34 -3.22
C VAL A 39 8.91 -0.39 -4.71
N SER A 40 9.58 -1.26 -5.46
CA SER A 40 9.38 -1.40 -6.91
C SER A 40 8.58 -2.63 -7.31
N ASN A 41 8.23 -3.50 -6.36
CA ASN A 41 7.59 -4.77 -6.66
C ASN A 41 6.55 -5.13 -5.59
N SER A 42 5.29 -5.18 -5.99
CA SER A 42 4.20 -5.65 -5.14
C SER A 42 4.26 -7.16 -4.87
N GLY A 43 4.80 -7.93 -5.80
CA GLY A 43 4.79 -9.39 -5.82
C GLY A 43 3.70 -9.97 -6.73
N TYR A 44 2.84 -9.13 -7.32
CA TYR A 44 1.73 -9.54 -8.18
C TYR A 44 1.67 -8.65 -9.43
N ASP A 45 1.49 -9.27 -10.60
CA ASP A 45 1.50 -8.56 -11.89
C ASP A 45 0.36 -7.54 -12.03
N HIS A 46 -0.72 -7.73 -11.27
CA HIS A 46 -1.95 -6.97 -11.38
C HIS A 46 -2.25 -6.11 -10.15
N VAL A 47 -1.39 -6.11 -9.11
CA VAL A 47 -1.56 -5.29 -7.90
C VAL A 47 -0.51 -4.19 -7.88
N HIS A 48 -0.96 -2.94 -7.82
CA HIS A 48 -0.10 -1.77 -7.65
C HIS A 48 -0.49 -1.06 -6.36
N ALA A 49 0.49 -0.69 -5.52
CA ALA A 49 0.24 0.05 -4.30
C ALA A 49 1.01 1.38 -4.33
N VAL A 50 0.35 2.46 -3.90
CA VAL A 50 1.06 3.72 -3.69
C VAL A 50 1.83 3.61 -2.38
N LEU A 51 3.15 3.73 -2.51
CA LEU A 51 4.06 3.73 -1.38
C LEU A 51 4.41 5.15 -1.00
N ILE A 52 4.27 5.47 0.28
CA ILE A 52 4.78 6.70 0.88
C ILE A 52 6.09 6.31 1.57
N PRO A 53 7.27 6.65 1.01
CA PRO A 53 8.53 6.35 1.66
C PRO A 53 8.59 6.82 3.13
N PRO A 54 9.27 6.05 4.00
CA PRO A 54 9.33 6.36 5.43
C PRO A 54 9.91 7.75 5.76
N ALA A 55 10.72 8.34 4.87
CA ALA A 55 11.26 9.68 5.04
C ALA A 55 10.19 10.78 5.08
N MET A 56 9.02 10.56 4.47
CA MET A 56 7.84 11.41 4.63
C MET A 56 6.81 10.84 5.62
N ASN A 57 7.16 9.71 6.26
CA ASN A 57 6.49 9.03 7.39
C ASN A 57 6.36 9.88 8.67
N GLY A 58 7.26 10.87 8.84
CA GLY A 58 7.49 11.48 10.14
C GLY A 58 8.28 12.80 10.13
N ARG A 59 7.63 13.89 9.72
CA ARG A 59 7.83 15.17 10.42
C ARG A 59 6.82 15.30 11.56
N SER A 60 6.87 14.35 12.49
CA SER A 60 6.35 14.53 13.84
C SER A 60 7.36 15.39 14.60
N GLY A 61 7.07 16.68 14.74
CA GLY A 61 7.90 17.55 15.56
C GLY A 61 7.67 19.04 15.40
N HIS A 62 6.43 19.53 15.58
CA HIS A 62 6.17 20.84 16.18
C HIS A 62 4.67 21.02 16.50
N PHE A 63 4.18 20.41 17.59
CA PHE A 63 3.00 20.93 18.28
C PHE A 63 3.55 21.74 19.46
N MET A 64 3.54 23.06 19.30
CA MET A 64 3.84 24.03 20.33
C MET A 64 2.53 24.30 21.07
N MET A 65 2.59 24.15 22.40
CA MET A 65 1.63 24.61 23.44
C MET A 65 0.40 23.74 23.70
#